data_AF-A0A1X7TTB3-F1
#
_entry.id   AF-A0A1X7TTB3-F1
#
_cell.length_a   1.000
_cell.length_b   1.000
_cell.length_c   1.000
_cell.angle_alpha   90.00
_cell.angle_beta   90.00
_cell.angle_gamma   90.00
#
_symmetry.space_group_name_H-M   'P 1'
#
loop_
_entity.id
_entity.type
_entity.pdbx_description
1 polymer ?
#
loop_
_entity_poly.entity_id
_entity_poly.type
_entity_poly.pdbx_seq_one_letter_code
_entity_poly.pdbx_strand_id
1 'polypeptide(L)'
;MYGKVEALLLKAATSQPYEEELKHRFSLKHFKPISSDKRTTVSDILTFQSSSPGQVQLMHQVAKLMRLLLVMPTTNSHSQRSFRAVRCIKTYLRSSMSQKRLYHLMLLHIHKSDTDELDLIYVANNFISNHEHRKNFFSIEFKQSDLNQ
;
A
#
# COMPACT_ATOMS: atom_id res chain seq x y z
N MET A 1 17.88 -12.74 -0.23
CA MET A 1 18.28 -12.45 -1.63
C MET A 1 17.98 -11.01 -2.11
N TYR A 2 17.50 -10.08 -1.27
CA TYR A 2 17.08 -8.73 -1.70
C TYR A 2 18.11 -7.58 -1.44
N GLY A 3 19.04 -7.74 -0.50
CA GLY A 3 19.89 -6.61 -0.05
C GLY A 3 20.86 -6.00 -1.08
N LYS A 4 21.20 -6.70 -2.17
CA LYS A 4 22.21 -6.18 -3.13
C LYS A 4 21.64 -5.19 -4.15
N VAL A 5 20.36 -5.32 -4.53
CA VAL A 5 19.70 -4.34 -5.42
C VAL A 5 19.30 -3.11 -4.61
N GLU A 6 18.83 -3.31 -3.38
CA GLU A 6 18.55 -2.22 -2.44
C GLU A 6 19.80 -1.40 -2.11
N ALA A 7 20.96 -2.03 -1.94
CA ALA A 7 22.24 -1.34 -1.75
C ALA A 7 22.65 -0.49 -2.97
N LEU A 8 22.42 -0.98 -4.19
CA LEU A 8 22.67 -0.22 -5.41
C LEU A 8 21.70 0.96 -5.55
N LEU A 9 20.43 0.78 -5.21
CA LEU A 9 19.43 1.86 -5.20
C LEU A 9 19.74 2.91 -4.14
N LEU A 10 20.18 2.49 -2.95
CA LEU A 10 20.63 3.40 -1.88
C LEU A 10 21.87 4.18 -2.30
N LYS A 11 22.85 3.55 -2.96
CA LYS A 11 24.04 4.24 -3.50
C LYS A 11 23.70 5.21 -4.63
N ALA A 12 22.75 4.87 -5.50
CA ALA A 12 22.26 5.76 -6.54
C ALA A 12 21.55 6.99 -5.93
N ALA A 13 20.74 6.78 -4.89
CA ALA A 13 20.08 7.86 -4.16
C ALA A 13 21.06 8.77 -3.40
N THR A 14 22.23 8.25 -2.98
CA THR A 14 23.29 9.03 -2.30
C THR A 14 24.33 9.62 -3.26
N SER A 15 24.10 9.57 -4.58
CA SER A 15 25.01 10.11 -5.63
C SER A 15 26.44 9.55 -5.59
N GLN A 16 26.64 8.36 -5.02
CA GLN A 16 27.95 7.69 -5.03
C GLN A 16 28.23 7.09 -6.42
N PRO A 17 29.50 7.01 -6.87
CA PRO A 17 29.82 6.47 -8.19
C PRO A 17 29.52 4.96 -8.27
N TYR A 18 28.44 4.60 -8.97
CA TYR A 18 27.95 3.21 -9.14
C TYR A 18 28.15 2.67 -10.58
N GLU A 19 28.47 3.54 -11.53
CA GLU A 19 28.63 3.25 -12.96
C GLU A 19 29.70 2.18 -13.26
N GLU A 20 30.86 2.26 -12.58
CA GLU A 20 31.97 1.34 -12.81
C GLU A 20 31.68 -0.08 -12.29
N GLU A 21 30.96 -0.21 -11.16
CA GLU A 21 30.48 -1.51 -10.67
C GLU A 21 29.48 -2.14 -11.64
N LEU A 22 28.59 -1.34 -12.25
CA LEU A 22 27.64 -1.83 -13.26
C LEU A 22 28.37 -2.31 -14.52
N LYS A 23 29.32 -1.52 -15.03
CA LYS A 23 30.11 -1.88 -16.22
C LYS A 23 30.89 -3.18 -16.01
N HIS A 24 31.54 -3.33 -14.86
CA HIS A 24 32.26 -4.53 -14.48
C HIS A 24 31.33 -5.75 -14.36
N ARG A 25 30.20 -5.58 -13.65
CA ARG A 25 29.31 -6.70 -13.29
C ARG A 25 28.48 -7.23 -14.44
N PHE A 26 28.14 -6.39 -15.41
CA PHE A 26 27.39 -6.79 -16.60
C PHE A 26 28.27 -6.98 -17.83
N SER A 27 29.62 -6.88 -17.68
CA SER A 27 30.57 -6.95 -18.80
C SER A 27 30.15 -6.07 -19.99
N LEU A 28 29.77 -4.82 -19.70
CA LEU A 28 29.21 -3.87 -20.67
C LEU A 28 30.28 -3.21 -21.55
N LYS A 29 31.16 -3.99 -22.20
CA LYS A 29 32.22 -3.42 -23.05
C LYS A 29 31.70 -2.80 -24.36
N HIS A 30 30.48 -3.13 -24.79
CA HIS A 30 29.96 -2.79 -26.12
C HIS A 30 28.52 -2.23 -26.11
N PHE A 31 28.09 -1.59 -25.02
CA PHE A 31 26.77 -0.96 -25.01
C PHE A 31 26.78 0.30 -25.89
N LYS A 32 26.31 0.18 -27.13
CA LYS A 32 25.96 1.34 -27.94
C LYS A 32 24.62 1.90 -27.45
N PRO A 33 24.52 3.20 -27.13
CA PRO A 33 23.25 3.79 -26.75
C PRO A 33 22.27 3.61 -27.91
N ILE A 34 21.07 3.12 -27.61
CA ILE A 34 19.96 3.07 -28.56
C ILE A 34 19.60 4.53 -28.84
N SER A 35 20.07 5.04 -29.99
CA SER A 35 19.75 6.39 -30.44
C SER A 35 18.22 6.50 -30.55
N SER A 36 17.65 7.52 -29.91
CA SER A 36 16.21 7.66 -29.66
C SER A 36 15.33 7.91 -30.89
N ASP A 37 15.87 7.73 -32.10
CA ASP A 37 15.31 8.31 -33.33
C ASP A 37 14.83 7.26 -34.36
N LYS A 38 14.72 5.98 -33.99
CA LYS A 38 14.16 4.94 -34.88
C LYS A 38 13.10 4.10 -34.21
N ARG A 39 11.97 3.92 -34.92
CA ARG A 39 10.90 2.98 -34.56
C ARG A 39 11.48 1.58 -34.49
N THR A 40 11.37 0.93 -33.34
CA THR A 40 11.87 -0.42 -33.11
C THR A 40 11.03 -1.44 -33.89
N THR A 41 11.69 -2.20 -34.76
CA THR A 41 11.06 -3.29 -35.54
C THR A 41 11.26 -4.62 -34.78
N VAL A 42 10.39 -5.60 -35.00
CA VAL A 42 10.46 -6.92 -34.31
C VAL A 42 11.82 -7.61 -34.52
N SER A 43 12.50 -7.34 -35.64
CA SER A 43 13.87 -7.78 -35.92
C SER A 43 14.91 -7.23 -34.96
N ASP A 44 14.74 -6.00 -34.46
CA ASP A 44 15.66 -5.37 -33.52
C ASP A 44 15.58 -6.05 -32.16
N ILE A 45 14.37 -6.48 -31.77
CA ILE A 45 14.15 -7.22 -30.52
C ILE A 45 14.80 -8.60 -30.58
N LEU A 46 14.65 -9.32 -31.69
CA LEU A 46 15.24 -10.65 -31.88
C LEU A 46 16.78 -10.60 -31.94
N THR A 47 17.35 -9.58 -32.58
CA THR A 47 18.81 -9.37 -32.63
C THR A 47 19.37 -8.94 -31.27
N PHE A 48 18.61 -8.19 -30.47
CA PHE A 48 18.97 -7.84 -29.09
C PHE A 48 18.88 -9.05 -28.14
N GLN A 49 17.84 -9.88 -28.30
CA GLN A 49 17.63 -11.09 -27.50
C GLN A 49 18.69 -12.17 -27.77
N SER A 50 19.30 -12.13 -28.96
CA SER A 50 20.42 -12.98 -29.37
C SER A 50 21.79 -12.38 -29.04
N SER A 51 21.85 -11.12 -28.60
CA SER A 51 23.08 -10.46 -28.17
C SER A 51 23.46 -10.87 -26.74
N SER A 52 24.75 -10.73 -26.43
CA SER A 52 25.43 -11.06 -25.16
C SER A 52 24.52 -11.26 -23.94
N PRO A 53 24.67 -12.35 -23.17
CA PRO A 53 23.82 -12.66 -22.00
C PRO A 53 23.75 -11.53 -20.96
N GLY A 54 24.76 -10.65 -20.91
CA GLY A 54 24.75 -9.47 -20.04
C GLY A 54 23.67 -8.43 -20.38
N GLN A 55 23.30 -8.27 -21.65
CA GLN A 55 22.26 -7.32 -22.08
C GLN A 55 20.85 -7.78 -21.71
N VAL A 56 20.56 -9.07 -21.91
CA VAL A 56 19.28 -9.68 -21.49
C VAL A 56 19.11 -9.58 -19.97
N GLN A 57 20.20 -9.79 -19.22
CA GLN A 57 20.18 -9.67 -17.76
C GLN A 57 19.91 -8.23 -17.28
N LEU A 58 20.43 -7.21 -17.97
CA LEU A 58 20.11 -5.81 -17.68
C LEU A 58 18.65 -5.48 -17.95
N MET A 59 18.10 -5.91 -19.09
CA MET A 59 16.69 -5.71 -19.40
C MET A 59 15.77 -6.30 -18.33
N HIS A 60 16.10 -7.49 -17.84
CA HIS A 60 15.35 -8.10 -16.73
C HIS A 60 15.43 -7.24 -15.45
N GLN A 61 16.59 -6.67 -15.12
CA GLN A 61 16.71 -5.76 -13.97
C GLN A 61 15.94 -4.45 -14.16
N VAL A 62 15.98 -3.86 -15.35
CA VAL A 62 15.20 -2.66 -15.69
C VAL A 62 13.70 -2.94 -15.60
N ALA A 63 13.24 -4.07 -16.12
CA ALA A 63 11.84 -4.49 -16.01
C ALA A 63 11.40 -4.72 -14.55
N LYS A 64 12.31 -5.21 -13.70
CA LYS A 64 12.06 -5.36 -12.25
C LYS A 64 12.01 -4.02 -11.54
N LEU A 65 12.90 -3.09 -11.91
CA LEU A 65 12.92 -1.73 -11.37
C LEU A 65 11.66 -0.96 -11.76
N MET A 66 11.23 -1.04 -13.02
CA MET A 66 9.98 -0.45 -13.49
C MET A 66 8.76 -1.01 -12.75
N ARG A 67 8.71 -2.33 -12.53
CA ARG A 67 7.66 -2.94 -11.70
C ARG A 67 7.69 -2.42 -10.28
N LEU A 68 8.86 -2.30 -9.66
CA LEU A 68 8.99 -1.77 -8.30
C LEU A 68 8.54 -0.30 -8.23
N LEU A 69 8.99 0.54 -9.16
CA LEU A 69 8.60 1.95 -9.25
C LEU A 69 7.10 2.13 -9.48
N LEU A 70 6.45 1.22 -10.19
CA LEU A 70 4.99 1.23 -10.37
C LEU A 70 4.23 0.73 -9.13
N VAL A 71 4.79 -0.23 -8.40
CA VAL A 71 4.19 -0.82 -7.19
C VAL A 71 4.38 0.08 -5.96
N MET A 72 5.48 0.84 -5.87
CA MET A 72 5.72 1.75 -4.75
C MET A 72 4.60 2.78 -4.51
N PRO A 73 4.13 3.56 -5.51
CA PRO A 73 3.06 4.54 -5.28
C PRO A 73 1.71 3.87 -4.99
N THR A 74 1.43 2.71 -5.60
CA THR A 74 0.16 2.00 -5.41
C THR A 74 0.05 1.38 -4.02
N THR A 75 1.11 0.76 -3.51
CA THR A 75 1.16 0.24 -2.12
C THR A 75 1.16 1.35 -1.07
N ASN A 76 1.80 2.49 -1.38
CA ASN A 76 1.78 3.66 -0.52
C ASN A 76 0.36 4.23 -0.40
N SER A 77 -0.43 4.25 -1.47
CA SER A 77 -1.82 4.76 -1.40
C SER A 77 -2.73 3.95 -0.47
N HIS A 78 -2.65 2.62 -0.50
CA HIS A 78 -3.46 1.74 0.36
C HIS A 78 -3.05 1.83 1.83
N SER A 79 -1.75 1.77 2.11
CA SER A 79 -1.24 1.91 3.48
C SER A 79 -1.51 3.32 4.04
N GLN A 80 -1.32 4.38 3.26
CA GLN A 80 -1.69 5.74 3.64
C GLN A 80 -3.18 5.87 3.95
N ARG A 81 -4.06 5.28 3.13
CA ARG A 81 -5.51 5.30 3.39
C ARG A 81 -5.85 4.62 4.72
N SER A 82 -5.29 3.44 5.00
CA SER A 82 -5.47 2.73 6.27
C SER A 82 -4.91 3.50 7.47
N PHE A 83 -3.70 4.07 7.35
CA PHE A 83 -3.11 4.89 8.41
C PHE A 83 -3.89 6.18 8.66
N ARG A 84 -4.44 6.81 7.61
CA ARG A 84 -5.32 7.96 7.74
C ARG A 84 -6.62 7.60 8.47
N ALA A 85 -7.25 6.49 8.12
CA ALA A 85 -8.45 6.00 8.81
C ALA A 85 -8.18 5.78 10.31
N VAL A 86 -7.09 5.09 10.66
CA VAL A 86 -6.67 4.89 12.07
C VAL A 86 -6.46 6.23 12.77
N ARG A 87 -5.78 7.16 12.11
CA ARG A 87 -5.52 8.50 12.66
C ARG A 87 -6.83 9.23 12.93
N CYS A 88 -7.76 9.27 11.97
CA CYS A 88 -9.07 9.90 12.14
C CYS A 88 -9.84 9.29 13.32
N ILE A 89 -9.91 7.96 13.42
CA ILE A 89 -10.62 7.27 14.52
C ILE A 89 -10.00 7.62 15.88
N LYS A 90 -8.68 7.56 15.99
CA LYS A 90 -7.97 7.90 17.24
C LYS A 90 -8.15 9.36 17.61
N THR A 91 -8.09 10.26 16.63
CA THR A 91 -8.30 11.70 16.86
C THR A 91 -9.72 12.00 17.32
N TYR A 92 -10.73 11.41 16.68
CA TYR A 92 -12.14 11.62 17.05
C TYR A 92 -12.48 11.09 18.44
N LEU A 93 -12.00 9.89 18.78
CA LEU A 93 -12.39 9.24 20.04
C LEU A 93 -11.55 9.67 21.23
N ARG A 94 -10.36 10.27 21.00
CA ARG A 94 -9.41 10.83 22.01
C ARG A 94 -9.06 9.90 23.18
N SER A 95 -9.43 8.62 23.13
CA SER A 95 -9.22 7.66 24.20
C SER A 95 -8.14 6.65 23.86
N SER A 96 -7.39 6.19 24.87
CA SER A 96 -6.59 4.97 24.73
C SER A 96 -7.52 3.77 24.54
N MET A 97 -7.25 2.93 23.54
CA MET A 97 -8.08 1.78 23.18
C MET A 97 -7.23 0.54 22.91
N SER A 98 -7.81 -0.65 23.16
CA SER A 98 -7.18 -1.92 22.77
C SER A 98 -7.14 -2.07 21.24
N GLN A 99 -6.16 -2.84 20.74
CA GLN A 99 -6.03 -3.10 19.30
C GLN A 99 -7.25 -3.79 18.71
N LYS A 100 -7.89 -4.70 19.47
CA LYS A 100 -9.15 -5.33 19.06
C LYS A 100 -10.23 -4.28 18.83
N ARG A 101 -10.45 -3.36 19.77
CA ARG A 101 -11.47 -2.31 19.62
C ARG A 101 -11.17 -1.41 18.42
N LEU A 102 -9.90 -1.01 18.23
CA LEU A 102 -9.49 -0.20 17.10
C LEU A 102 -9.74 -0.89 15.76
N TYR A 103 -9.46 -2.19 15.67
CA TYR A 103 -9.69 -2.98 14.45
C TYR A 103 -11.17 -3.00 14.05
N HIS A 104 -12.08 -3.28 14.98
CA HIS A 104 -13.52 -3.26 14.70
C HIS A 104 -14.00 -1.87 14.27
N LEU A 105 -13.52 -0.80 14.90
CA LEU A 105 -13.86 0.57 14.51
C LEU A 105 -13.32 0.93 13.12
N MET A 106 -12.13 0.44 12.77
CA MET A 106 -11.58 0.58 11.42
C MET A 106 -12.47 -0.09 10.37
N LEU A 107 -12.95 -1.30 10.68
CA LEU A 107 -13.83 -2.06 9.80
C LEU A 107 -15.12 -1.26 9.53
N LEU A 108 -15.78 -0.75 10.58
CA LEU A 108 -16.97 0.09 10.46
C LEU A 108 -16.69 1.38 9.67
N HIS A 109 -15.53 2.00 9.87
CA HIS A 109 -15.17 3.23 9.15
C HIS A 109 -14.89 3.01 7.65
N ILE A 110 -14.33 1.85 7.29
CA ILE A 110 -14.09 1.50 5.87
C ILE A 110 -15.41 1.12 5.19
N HIS A 111 -16.26 0.36 5.88
CA HIS A 111 -17.58 -0.07 5.43
C HIS A 111 -18.67 0.88 5.91
N LYS A 112 -18.44 2.19 5.72
CA LYS A 112 -19.37 3.20 6.21
C LYS A 112 -20.74 3.12 5.52
N SER A 113 -20.78 2.80 4.22
CA SER A 113 -22.04 2.62 3.48
C SER A 113 -22.98 1.63 4.18
N ASP A 114 -22.43 0.48 4.55
CA ASP A 114 -23.19 -0.62 5.12
C ASP A 114 -23.50 -0.34 6.60
N THR A 115 -22.62 0.42 7.27
CA THR A 115 -22.81 0.84 8.67
C THR A 115 -23.88 1.92 8.80
N ASP A 116 -24.04 2.80 7.80
CA ASP A 116 -25.05 3.86 7.80
C ASP A 116 -26.47 3.29 7.59
N GLU A 117 -26.61 2.12 6.97
CA GLU A 117 -27.88 1.39 6.84
C GLU A 117 -28.28 0.61 8.11
N LEU A 118 -27.38 0.51 9.08
CA LEU A 118 -27.59 -0.27 10.29
C LEU A 118 -28.61 0.40 11.22
N ASP A 119 -29.58 -0.35 11.74
CA ASP A 119 -30.51 0.17 12.76
C ASP A 119 -29.78 0.35 14.10
N LEU A 120 -29.39 1.59 14.39
CA LEU A 120 -28.72 1.95 15.64
C LEU A 120 -29.59 1.66 16.87
N ILE A 121 -30.91 1.75 16.77
CA ILE A 121 -31.83 1.50 17.89
C ILE A 121 -31.80 0.03 18.25
N TYR A 122 -31.93 -0.82 17.24
CA TYR A 122 -31.83 -2.26 17.43
C TYR A 122 -30.51 -2.65 18.09
N VAL A 123 -29.39 -2.11 17.60
CA VAL A 123 -28.06 -2.38 18.17
C VAL A 123 -27.95 -1.88 19.61
N ALA A 124 -28.46 -0.68 19.91
CA ALA A 124 -28.40 -0.09 21.25
C ALA A 124 -29.24 -0.90 22.25
N ASN A 125 -30.45 -1.32 21.85
CA ASN A 125 -31.32 -2.14 22.69
C ASN A 125 -30.74 -3.55 22.91
N ASN A 126 -30.13 -4.16 21.89
CA ASN A 126 -29.39 -5.43 22.03
C ASN A 126 -28.18 -5.27 22.97
N PHE A 127 -27.45 -4.16 22.84
CA PHE A 127 -26.34 -3.87 23.75
C PHE A 127 -26.80 -3.78 25.21
N ILE A 128 -27.89 -3.07 25.49
CA ILE A 128 -28.49 -3.02 26.83
C ILE A 128 -28.95 -4.41 27.28
N SER A 129 -29.66 -5.16 26.43
CA SER A 129 -30.25 -6.44 26.80
C SER A 129 -29.22 -7.47 27.23
N ASN A 130 -28.00 -7.37 26.70
CA ASN A 130 -26.90 -8.30 26.96
C ASN A 130 -26.32 -8.26 28.39
N HIS A 131 -26.60 -7.24 29.22
CA HIS A 131 -26.16 -7.21 30.62
C HIS A 131 -27.20 -6.55 31.53
N GLU A 132 -27.53 -7.20 32.65
CA GLU A 132 -28.50 -6.65 33.63
C GLU A 132 -28.07 -5.31 34.22
N HIS A 133 -26.78 -5.13 34.49
CA HIS A 133 -26.26 -3.84 34.96
C HIS A 133 -26.53 -2.70 33.96
N ARG A 134 -26.48 -2.99 32.65
CA ARG A 134 -26.77 -1.99 31.62
C ARG A 134 -28.25 -1.67 31.57
N LYS A 135 -29.13 -2.67 31.71
CA LYS A 135 -30.58 -2.44 31.84
C LYS A 135 -30.90 -1.51 33.01
N ASN A 136 -30.32 -1.77 34.18
CA ASN A 136 -30.56 -0.96 35.37
C ASN A 136 -29.98 0.45 35.24
N PHE A 137 -28.84 0.62 34.57
CA PHE A 137 -28.21 1.93 34.38
C PHE A 137 -28.93 2.78 33.33
N PHE A 138 -29.22 2.21 32.15
CA PHE A 138 -29.84 2.95 31.05
C PHE A 138 -31.36 3.06 31.18
N SER A 139 -32.01 2.19 31.96
CA SER A 139 -33.41 2.25 32.42
C SER A 139 -34.51 2.41 31.34
N ILE A 140 -34.16 2.43 30.05
CA ILE A 140 -35.03 2.84 28.95
C ILE A 140 -34.70 2.01 27.69
N GLU A 141 -35.71 1.58 26.95
CA GLU A 141 -35.55 1.13 25.55
C GLU A 141 -35.40 2.35 24.65
N PHE A 142 -34.31 2.41 23.88
CA PHE A 142 -34.08 3.49 22.93
C PHE A 142 -35.19 3.51 21.87
N LYS A 143 -35.66 4.70 21.53
CA LYS A 143 -36.66 4.96 20.49
C LYS A 143 -36.08 5.86 19.40
N GLN A 144 -36.74 5.88 18.24
CA GLN A 144 -36.30 6.71 17.10
C GLN A 144 -36.36 8.21 17.39
N SER A 145 -37.18 8.63 18.36
CA SER A 145 -37.20 10.00 18.89
C SER A 145 -35.87 10.44 19.49
N ASP A 146 -35.06 9.50 19.98
CA ASP A 146 -33.87 9.80 20.77
C ASP A 146 -32.63 10.00 19.89
N LEU A 147 -32.70 9.64 18.61
CA LEU A 147 -31.60 9.79 17.63
C LEU A 147 -31.64 11.11 16.85
N ASN A 148 -32.76 11.83 16.88
CA ASN A 148 -33.01 13.03 16.06
C ASN A 148 -32.90 14.35 16.85
N GLN A 149 -32.20 14.36 18.00
CA GLN A 149 -31.96 15.57 18.80
C GLN A 149 -30.76 16.39 18.34
#